data_AF-A0A7K2JRQ3-F1
#
_entry.id   AF-A0A7K2JRQ3-F1
#
_cell.length_a   1.000
_cell.length_b   1.000
_cell.length_c   1.000
_cell.angle_alpha   90.00
_cell.angle_beta   90.00
_cell.angle_gamma   90.00
#
_symmetry.space_group_name_H-M   'P 1'
#
loop_
_entity.id
_entity.type
_entity.pdbx_description
1 polymer ?
#
loop_
_entity_poly.entity_id
_entity_poly.type
_entity_poly.pdbx_seq_one_letter_code
_entity_poly.pdbx_strand_id
1 'polypeptide(L)'
;PRMPARATAAFLEAAVPRPPDDPAPSQVLAFARLNALTLAPCPGTAQPQPEAHRAAGGRGAAVLYAGLAEAYELAGVRIGRGAEPHAGDALDCFVSAYTQTYGVRDTPDFRRLLVRQLADDPRIDRYWELVAEVITPPGGRPEPTPGAAHDWLFAALREQAATTAA
;
A
#
# COMPACT_ATOMS: atom_id res chain seq x y z
N PRO A 1 -15.88 5.21 14.76
CA PRO A 1 -16.73 5.27 13.54
C PRO A 1 -16.13 4.41 12.41
N ARG A 2 -16.94 3.61 11.72
CA ARG A 2 -16.50 2.82 10.55
C ARG A 2 -16.33 3.72 9.31
N MET A 3 -15.57 3.25 8.31
CA MET A 3 -15.48 3.91 7.01
C MET A 3 -16.86 3.92 6.30
N PRO A 4 -17.13 4.91 5.43
CA PRO A 4 -18.29 4.89 4.55
C PRO A 4 -18.28 3.68 3.61
N ALA A 5 -19.45 3.12 3.32
CA ALA A 5 -19.59 1.88 2.54
C ALA A 5 -18.92 1.94 1.16
N ARG A 6 -19.04 3.08 0.45
CA ARG A 6 -18.38 3.27 -0.86
C ARG A 6 -16.85 3.19 -0.76
N ALA A 7 -16.26 3.79 0.28
CA ALA A 7 -14.83 3.75 0.50
C ALA A 7 -14.36 2.34 0.88
N THR A 8 -15.16 1.62 1.68
CA THR A 8 -14.90 0.21 2.00
C THR A 8 -14.94 -0.66 0.74
N ALA A 9 -15.93 -0.48 -0.14
CA ALA A 9 -16.03 -1.24 -1.38
C ALA A 9 -14.81 -1.01 -2.29
N ALA A 10 -14.40 0.25 -2.50
CA ALA A 10 -13.22 0.58 -3.30
C ALA A 10 -11.93 -0.02 -2.72
N PHE A 11 -11.76 0.02 -1.39
CA PHE A 11 -10.63 -0.63 -0.73
C PHE A 11 -10.62 -2.14 -0.96
N LEU A 12 -11.77 -2.80 -0.81
CA LEU A 12 -11.87 -4.25 -1.01
C LEU A 12 -11.64 -4.66 -2.47
N GLU A 13 -12.09 -3.85 -3.44
CA GLU A 13 -11.85 -4.09 -4.86
C GLU A 13 -10.36 -4.03 -5.21
N ALA A 14 -9.62 -3.09 -4.61
CA ALA A 14 -8.17 -2.99 -4.80
C ALA A 14 -7.37 -4.05 -4.02
N ALA A 15 -7.86 -4.44 -2.83
CA ALA A 15 -7.12 -5.32 -1.93
C ALA A 15 -7.40 -6.80 -2.15
N VAL A 16 -8.60 -7.21 -2.55
CA VAL A 16 -8.98 -8.62 -2.65
C VAL A 16 -8.82 -9.10 -4.09
N PRO A 17 -7.79 -9.92 -4.41
CA PRO A 17 -7.58 -10.39 -5.77
C PRO A 17 -8.68 -11.34 -6.20
N ARG A 18 -9.04 -11.27 -7.49
CA ARG A 18 -9.83 -12.28 -8.17
C ARG A 18 -8.88 -13.19 -8.96
N PRO A 19 -8.85 -14.51 -8.67
CA PRO A 19 -8.17 -15.46 -9.55
C PRO A 19 -8.74 -15.38 -10.97
N PRO A 20 -7.94 -15.66 -12.01
CA PRO A 20 -8.45 -15.76 -13.38
C PRO A 20 -9.42 -16.95 -13.53
N ASP A 21 -10.27 -16.90 -14.56
CA ASP A 21 -11.28 -17.94 -14.81
C ASP A 21 -10.66 -19.32 -15.12
N ASP A 22 -9.48 -19.34 -15.75
CA ASP A 22 -8.68 -20.54 -16.05
C ASP A 22 -7.26 -20.40 -15.45
N PRO A 23 -7.08 -20.67 -14.14
CA PRO A 23 -5.81 -20.43 -13.46
C PRO A 23 -4.77 -21.52 -13.76
N ALA A 24 -3.53 -21.11 -14.01
CA ALA A 24 -2.41 -22.03 -14.04
C ALA A 24 -2.16 -22.68 -12.65
N PRO A 25 -1.52 -23.86 -12.59
CA PRO A 25 -1.25 -24.53 -11.31
C PRO A 25 -0.48 -23.66 -10.29
N SER A 26 0.44 -22.80 -10.75
CA SER A 26 1.15 -21.85 -9.88
C SER A 26 0.20 -20.82 -9.26
N GLN A 27 -0.74 -20.28 -10.03
CA GLN A 27 -1.72 -19.31 -9.56
C GLN A 27 -2.68 -19.93 -8.52
N VAL A 28 -3.08 -21.19 -8.71
CA VAL A 28 -3.87 -21.95 -7.72
C VAL A 28 -3.08 -22.11 -6.41
N LEU A 29 -1.80 -22.48 -6.49
CA LEU A 29 -0.95 -22.62 -5.32
C LEU A 29 -0.71 -21.28 -4.61
N ALA A 30 -0.49 -20.20 -5.37
CA ALA A 30 -0.34 -18.85 -4.83
C ALA A 30 -1.61 -18.39 -4.10
N PHE A 31 -2.79 -18.64 -4.68
CA PHE A 31 -4.06 -18.32 -4.05
C PHE A 31 -4.29 -19.12 -2.77
N ALA A 32 -3.96 -20.42 -2.76
CA ALA A 32 -4.02 -21.24 -1.55
C ALA A 32 -3.09 -20.74 -0.44
N ARG A 33 -1.86 -20.32 -0.79
CA ARG A 33 -0.91 -19.71 0.14
C ARG A 33 -1.42 -18.36 0.66
N LEU A 34 -2.03 -17.55 -0.18
CA LEU A 34 -2.64 -16.27 0.19
C LEU A 34 -3.78 -16.50 1.19
N ASN A 35 -4.65 -17.47 0.92
CA ASN A 35 -5.72 -17.85 1.83
C ASN A 35 -5.16 -18.29 3.19
N ALA A 36 -4.18 -19.19 3.20
CA ALA A 36 -3.52 -19.63 4.43
C ALA A 36 -2.89 -18.47 5.21
N LEU A 37 -2.24 -17.53 4.51
CA LEU A 37 -1.67 -16.32 5.12
C LEU A 37 -2.76 -15.47 5.81
N THR A 38 -3.91 -15.27 5.16
CA THR A 38 -5.01 -14.47 5.73
C THR A 38 -5.68 -15.14 6.93
N LEU A 39 -5.75 -16.47 6.94
CA LEU A 39 -6.33 -17.26 8.04
C LEU A 39 -5.35 -17.47 9.19
N ALA A 40 -4.04 -17.35 8.94
CA ALA A 40 -3.03 -17.50 9.97
C ALA A 40 -3.18 -16.44 11.07
N PRO A 41 -3.02 -16.82 12.36
CA PRO A 41 -3.05 -15.88 13.46
C PRO A 41 -2.13 -14.68 13.21
N CYS A 42 -2.62 -13.48 13.48
CA CYS A 42 -1.77 -12.30 13.45
C CYS A 42 -0.93 -12.29 14.73
N PRO A 43 0.41 -12.33 14.66
CA PRO A 43 1.24 -12.20 15.85
C PRO A 43 1.02 -10.81 16.47
N GLY A 44 0.56 -10.74 17.72
CA GLY A 44 0.27 -9.49 18.42
C GLY A 44 -1.04 -9.51 19.21
N THR A 45 -1.22 -8.57 20.15
CA THR A 45 -2.36 -8.52 21.08
C THR A 45 -3.49 -7.58 20.67
N ALA A 46 -3.30 -6.77 19.63
CA ALA A 46 -4.29 -5.80 19.17
C ALA A 46 -4.90 -6.23 17.85
N GLN A 47 -6.19 -5.96 17.68
CA GLN A 47 -6.80 -5.83 16.35
C GLN A 47 -5.87 -4.92 15.52
N PRO A 48 -5.23 -5.41 14.44
CA PRO A 48 -4.28 -4.62 13.67
C PRO A 48 -5.05 -3.55 12.91
N GLN A 49 -5.27 -2.41 13.56
CA GLN A 49 -5.93 -1.26 12.99
C GLN A 49 -4.88 -0.18 12.72
N PRO A 50 -4.73 0.28 11.46
CA PRO A 50 -3.76 1.32 11.12
C PRO A 50 -3.96 2.56 11.98
N GLU A 51 -2.86 3.23 12.35
CA GLU A 51 -2.88 4.40 13.25
C GLU A 51 -3.82 5.50 12.73
N ALA A 52 -3.87 5.71 11.41
CA ALA A 52 -4.78 6.66 10.78
C ALA A 52 -6.26 6.44 11.14
N HIS A 53 -6.73 5.20 11.30
CA HIS A 53 -8.11 4.95 11.74
C HIS A 53 -8.33 5.33 13.20
N ARG A 54 -7.31 5.19 14.04
CA ARG A 54 -7.36 5.57 15.45
C ARG A 54 -7.28 7.10 15.61
N ALA A 55 -6.40 7.75 14.86
CA ALA A 55 -6.16 9.19 14.93
C ALA A 55 -7.24 10.03 14.23
N ALA A 56 -7.62 9.67 13.00
CA ALA A 56 -8.52 10.46 12.15
C ALA A 56 -9.95 9.88 12.01
N GLY A 57 -10.19 8.69 12.59
CA GLY A 57 -11.48 8.00 12.52
C GLY A 57 -11.83 7.49 11.11
N GLY A 58 -13.00 6.86 10.97
CA GLY A 58 -13.42 6.25 9.71
C GLY A 58 -13.56 7.20 8.51
N ARG A 59 -13.87 8.49 8.73
CA ARG A 59 -13.89 9.49 7.65
C ARG A 59 -12.48 9.89 7.22
N GLY A 60 -11.57 10.11 8.17
CA GLY A 60 -10.16 10.38 7.85
C GLY A 60 -9.50 9.19 7.15
N ALA A 61 -9.78 7.97 7.60
CA ALA A 61 -9.30 6.76 6.91
C ALA A 61 -9.81 6.68 5.46
N ALA A 62 -11.04 7.09 5.19
CA ALA A 62 -11.57 7.13 3.82
C ALA A 62 -10.85 8.15 2.93
N VAL A 63 -10.51 9.32 3.49
CA VAL A 63 -9.69 10.32 2.79
C VAL A 63 -8.29 9.77 2.52
N LEU A 64 -7.67 9.12 3.51
CA LEU A 64 -6.36 8.51 3.35
C LEU A 64 -6.33 7.50 2.21
N TYR A 65 -7.24 6.51 2.21
CA TYR A 65 -7.22 5.46 1.19
C TYR A 65 -7.51 5.99 -0.22
N ALA A 66 -8.35 7.02 -0.35
CA ALA A 66 -8.57 7.67 -1.64
C ALA A 66 -7.29 8.35 -2.15
N GLY A 67 -6.59 9.10 -1.29
CA GLY A 67 -5.31 9.72 -1.66
C GLY A 67 -4.19 8.70 -1.92
N LEU A 68 -4.16 7.59 -1.18
CA LEU A 68 -3.21 6.50 -1.43
C LEU A 68 -3.48 5.80 -2.77
N ALA A 69 -4.75 5.62 -3.16
CA ALA A 69 -5.08 5.05 -4.46
C ALA A 69 -4.50 5.90 -5.60
N GLU A 70 -4.66 7.23 -5.53
CA GLU A 70 -4.09 8.16 -6.52
C GLU A 70 -2.55 8.11 -6.53
N ALA A 71 -1.92 8.12 -5.36
CA ALA A 71 -0.46 8.02 -5.26
C ALA A 71 0.06 6.69 -5.83
N TYR A 72 -0.66 5.59 -5.60
CA TYR A 72 -0.27 4.27 -6.10
C TYR A 72 -0.45 4.14 -7.61
N GLU A 73 -1.48 4.74 -8.20
CA GLU A 73 -1.62 4.82 -9.66
C GLU A 73 -0.43 5.58 -10.29
N LEU A 74 -0.06 6.73 -9.72
CA LEU A 74 1.09 7.51 -10.19
C LEU A 74 2.40 6.73 -10.07
N ALA A 75 2.63 6.05 -8.94
CA ALA A 75 3.80 5.20 -8.73
C ALA A 75 3.80 4.00 -9.69
N GLY A 76 2.65 3.36 -9.91
CA GLY A 76 2.48 2.23 -10.82
C GLY A 76 2.93 2.57 -12.25
N VAL A 77 2.60 3.78 -12.75
CA VAL A 77 3.09 4.25 -14.06
C VAL A 77 4.62 4.34 -14.10
N ARG A 78 5.26 4.78 -13.01
CA ARG A 78 6.74 4.86 -12.92
C ARG A 78 7.37 3.47 -12.87
N ILE A 79 6.82 2.57 -12.05
CA ILE A 79 7.28 1.17 -11.93
C ILE A 79 7.15 0.45 -13.27
N GLY A 80 6.03 0.62 -13.98
CA GLY A 80 5.82 0.04 -15.31
C GLY A 80 6.87 0.46 -16.33
N ARG A 81 7.45 1.66 -16.17
CA ARG A 81 8.55 2.18 -16.99
C ARG A 81 9.94 1.76 -16.51
N GLY A 82 10.04 1.00 -15.42
CA GLY A 82 11.31 0.58 -14.82
C GLY A 82 12.07 1.71 -14.14
N ALA A 83 11.37 2.74 -13.66
CA ALA A 83 12.01 3.82 -12.91
C ALA A 83 12.29 3.40 -11.46
N GLU A 84 13.49 3.71 -10.99
CA GLU A 84 13.85 3.58 -9.57
C GLU A 84 13.05 4.56 -8.69
N PRO A 85 12.83 4.25 -7.40
CA PRO A 85 12.26 5.17 -6.42
C PRO A 85 12.91 6.55 -6.46
N HIS A 86 12.10 7.60 -6.56
CA HIS A 86 12.61 8.97 -6.59
C HIS A 86 11.56 9.98 -6.11
N ALA A 87 12.02 11.18 -5.71
CA ALA A 87 11.13 12.28 -5.37
C ALA A 87 10.32 12.79 -6.59
N GLY A 88 9.15 13.37 -6.36
CA GLY A 88 8.28 13.95 -7.39
C GLY A 88 6.79 13.73 -7.10
N ASP A 89 5.95 13.98 -8.10
CA ASP A 89 4.49 14.06 -7.94
C ASP A 89 3.84 12.87 -7.22
N ALA A 90 4.32 11.64 -7.49
CA ALA A 90 3.80 10.44 -6.83
C ALA A 90 4.09 10.44 -5.32
N LEU A 91 5.32 10.80 -4.93
CA LEU A 91 5.72 10.93 -3.53
C LEU A 91 5.01 12.10 -2.85
N ASP A 92 4.86 13.23 -3.54
CA ASP A 92 4.16 14.39 -2.99
C ASP A 92 2.67 14.10 -2.78
N CYS A 93 2.03 13.37 -3.70
CA CYS A 93 0.68 12.86 -3.53
C CYS A 93 0.57 11.92 -2.31
N PHE A 94 1.51 10.99 -2.16
CA PHE A 94 1.57 10.07 -1.03
C PHE A 94 1.67 10.80 0.32
N VAL A 95 2.60 11.76 0.45
CA VAL A 95 2.75 12.56 1.67
C VAL A 95 1.54 13.47 1.90
N SER A 96 0.97 14.03 0.83
CA SER A 96 -0.25 14.84 0.87
C SER A 96 -1.43 14.05 1.46
N ALA A 97 -1.61 12.78 1.09
CA ALA A 97 -2.66 11.92 1.65
C ALA A 97 -2.57 11.79 3.18
N TYR A 98 -1.37 11.62 3.73
CA TYR A 98 -1.17 11.56 5.18
C TYR A 98 -1.34 12.91 5.86
N THR A 99 -0.76 13.98 5.30
CA THR A 99 -0.85 15.32 5.89
C THR A 99 -2.30 15.82 5.95
N GLN A 100 -3.09 15.59 4.90
CA GLN A 100 -4.53 15.89 4.89
C GLN A 100 -5.29 15.07 5.93
N THR A 101 -4.97 13.78 6.06
CA THR A 101 -5.62 12.88 7.03
C THR A 101 -5.34 13.30 8.47
N TYR A 102 -4.11 13.70 8.77
CA TYR A 102 -3.70 14.12 10.11
C TYR A 102 -3.95 15.62 10.38
N GLY A 103 -4.32 16.41 9.36
CA GLY A 103 -4.51 17.86 9.51
C GLY A 103 -3.22 18.62 9.83
N VAL A 104 -2.09 18.14 9.32
CA VAL A 104 -0.75 18.71 9.56
C VAL A 104 -0.14 19.24 8.27
N ARG A 105 0.94 20.01 8.38
CA ARG A 105 1.69 20.49 7.22
C ARG A 105 2.76 19.49 6.80
N ASP A 106 3.04 19.43 5.52
CA ASP A 106 4.21 18.74 5.00
C ASP A 106 5.49 19.49 5.43
N THR A 107 6.31 18.83 6.24
CA THR A 107 7.58 19.35 6.73
C THR A 107 8.62 18.23 6.72
N PRO A 108 9.93 18.56 6.70
CA PRO A 108 10.98 17.54 6.83
C PRO A 108 10.83 16.67 8.09
N ASP A 109 10.42 17.27 9.21
CA ASP A 109 10.15 16.55 10.45
C ASP A 109 8.96 15.58 10.32
N PHE A 110 7.90 16.01 9.63
CA PHE A 110 6.76 15.16 9.35
C PHE A 110 7.14 13.98 8.45
N ARG A 111 7.89 14.22 7.36
CA ARG A 111 8.36 13.13 6.48
C ARG A 111 9.22 12.12 7.23
N ARG A 112 10.12 12.58 8.13
CA ARG A 112 10.89 11.69 9.02
C ARG A 112 10.02 10.91 10.00
N LEU A 113 8.99 11.54 10.56
CA LEU A 113 8.03 10.87 11.43
C LEU A 113 7.26 9.79 10.67
N LEU A 114 6.80 10.11 9.47
CA LEU A 114 6.07 9.21 8.61
C LEU A 114 6.90 7.96 8.27
N VAL A 115 8.20 8.12 7.98
CA VAL A 115 9.11 6.98 7.79
C VAL A 115 9.12 6.02 8.98
N ARG A 116 9.08 6.54 10.20
CA ARG A 116 9.06 5.70 11.42
C ARG A 116 7.70 5.04 11.67
N GLN A 117 6.61 5.68 11.25
CA GLN A 117 5.25 5.17 11.45
C GLN A 117 4.90 4.07 10.44
N LEU A 118 5.39 4.19 9.20
CA LEU A 118 5.17 3.20 8.14
C LEU A 118 6.18 2.06 8.21
N ALA A 119 6.44 1.53 9.41
CA ALA A 119 7.39 0.44 9.60
C ALA A 119 7.06 -0.76 8.68
N ASP A 120 8.10 -1.40 8.17
CA ASP A 120 7.99 -2.57 7.29
C ASP A 120 7.18 -3.68 7.96
N ASP A 121 6.21 -4.25 7.25
CA ASP A 121 5.46 -5.44 7.67
C ASP A 121 5.67 -6.55 6.63
N PRO A 122 6.62 -7.47 6.89
CA PRO A 122 6.91 -8.57 5.96
C PRO A 122 5.70 -9.46 5.62
N ARG A 123 4.65 -9.46 6.46
CA ARG A 123 3.41 -10.18 6.18
C ARG A 123 2.62 -9.50 5.06
N ILE A 124 2.60 -8.17 5.03
CA ILE A 124 1.94 -7.39 3.98
C ILE A 124 2.73 -7.48 2.67
N ASP A 125 4.07 -7.46 2.73
CA ASP A 125 4.91 -7.67 1.55
C ASP A 125 4.61 -9.03 0.93
N ARG A 126 4.59 -10.08 1.76
CA ARG A 126 4.27 -11.44 1.32
C ARG A 126 2.85 -11.56 0.76
N TYR A 127 1.89 -10.82 1.30
CA TYR A 127 0.54 -10.76 0.78
C TYR A 127 0.54 -10.24 -0.67
N TRP A 128 1.21 -9.11 -0.91
CA TRP A 128 1.24 -8.49 -2.23
C TRP A 128 2.07 -9.24 -3.26
N GLU A 129 3.13 -9.94 -2.85
CA GLU A 129 3.86 -10.88 -3.71
C GLU A 129 2.93 -12.00 -4.23
N LEU A 130 2.16 -12.61 -3.32
CA LEU A 130 1.22 -13.68 -3.67
C LEU A 130 0.06 -13.14 -4.53
N VAL A 131 -0.43 -11.93 -4.25
CA VAL A 131 -1.42 -11.25 -5.10
C VAL A 131 -0.88 -11.08 -6.52
N ALA A 132 0.36 -10.59 -6.67
CA ALA A 132 0.99 -10.43 -7.98
C ALA A 132 1.09 -11.77 -8.73
N GLU A 133 1.48 -12.85 -8.05
CA GLU A 133 1.53 -14.19 -8.64
C GLU A 133 0.13 -14.69 -9.07
N VAL A 134 -0.92 -14.44 -8.27
CA VAL A 134 -2.29 -14.83 -8.59
C VAL A 134 -2.82 -14.12 -9.83
N ILE A 135 -2.64 -12.79 -9.93
CA ILE A 135 -3.28 -11.98 -10.98
C ILE A 135 -2.49 -11.93 -12.28
N THR A 136 -1.18 -12.24 -12.25
CA THR A 136 -0.33 -12.17 -13.45
C THR A 136 -0.60 -13.37 -14.37
N PRO A 137 -1.03 -13.16 -15.62
CA PRO A 137 -1.20 -14.25 -16.58
C PRO A 137 0.12 -15.00 -16.82
N PRO A 138 0.11 -16.31 -17.09
CA PRO A 138 1.32 -17.07 -17.43
C PRO A 138 2.09 -16.42 -18.59
N GLY A 139 3.38 -16.12 -18.38
CA GLY A 139 4.24 -15.43 -19.36
C GLY A 139 3.98 -13.92 -19.49
N GLY A 140 3.04 -13.38 -18.73
CA GLY A 140 2.77 -11.95 -18.62
C GLY A 140 3.78 -11.23 -17.73
N ARG A 141 3.82 -9.90 -17.87
CA ARG A 141 4.55 -9.02 -16.94
C ARG A 141 3.64 -8.71 -15.75
N PRO A 142 4.11 -8.85 -14.50
CA PRO A 142 3.34 -8.42 -13.34
C PRO A 142 2.99 -6.94 -13.41
N GLU A 143 1.72 -6.62 -13.16
CA GLU A 143 1.30 -5.24 -12.94
C GLU A 143 1.70 -4.81 -11.52
N PRO A 144 2.05 -3.52 -11.30
CA PRO A 144 2.37 -3.02 -9.97
C PRO A 144 1.17 -3.16 -9.03
N THR A 145 1.36 -3.92 -7.95
CA THR A 145 0.35 -4.03 -6.89
C THR A 145 0.37 -2.79 -6.00
N PRO A 146 -0.69 -2.52 -5.22
CA PRO A 146 -0.66 -1.48 -4.19
C PRO A 146 0.52 -1.62 -3.20
N GLY A 147 0.93 -2.86 -2.88
CA GLY A 147 2.13 -3.11 -2.09
C GLY A 147 3.41 -2.64 -2.77
N ALA A 148 3.63 -3.07 -4.03
CA ALA A 148 4.80 -2.64 -4.79
C ALA A 148 4.87 -1.11 -4.97
N ALA A 149 3.71 -0.46 -5.17
CA ALA A 149 3.61 0.98 -5.22
C ALA A 149 3.93 1.65 -3.86
N HIS A 150 3.44 1.07 -2.76
CA HIS A 150 3.78 1.51 -1.40
C HIS A 150 5.27 1.44 -1.15
N ASP A 151 5.91 0.31 -1.44
CA ASP A 151 7.34 0.09 -1.21
C ASP A 151 8.20 1.06 -2.02
N TRP A 152 7.82 1.29 -3.28
CA TRP A 152 8.48 2.26 -4.16
C TRP A 152 8.40 3.68 -3.58
N LEU A 153 7.21 4.10 -3.12
CA LEU A 153 7.01 5.42 -2.51
C LEU A 153 7.71 5.55 -1.16
N PHE A 154 7.72 4.47 -0.37
CA PHE A 154 8.38 4.42 0.91
C PHE A 154 9.90 4.53 0.76
N ALA A 155 10.49 3.84 -0.21
CA ALA A 155 11.90 3.97 -0.55
C ALA A 155 12.26 5.42 -0.94
N ALA A 156 11.47 6.05 -1.80
CA ALA A 156 11.64 7.45 -2.18
C ALA A 156 11.53 8.40 -0.98
N LEU A 157 10.57 8.15 -0.07
CA LEU A 157 10.41 8.92 1.16
C LEU A 157 11.63 8.80 2.08
N ARG A 158 12.17 7.58 2.24
CA ARG A 158 13.36 7.32 3.08
C ARG A 158 14.59 8.05 2.55
N GLU A 159 14.81 8.00 1.25
CA GLU A 159 15.92 8.71 0.61
C GLU A 159 15.82 10.23 0.85
N GLN A 160 14.65 10.82 0.59
CA GLN A 160 14.45 12.26 0.80
C GLN A 160 14.60 12.67 2.27
N ALA A 161 14.11 11.85 3.20
CA ALA A 161 14.22 12.10 4.64
C ALA A 161 15.68 12.05 5.12
N ALA A 162 16.53 11.23 4.48
CA ALA A 162 17.96 11.15 4.74
C ALA A 162 18.72 12.36 4.17
N THR A 163 18.42 12.78 2.93
CA THR A 163 19.06 13.94 2.30
C THR A 163 18.80 15.25 3.05
N THR A 164 17.59 15.41 3.61
CA THR A 164 17.22 16.64 4.35
C THR A 164 17.83 16.70 5.77
N ALA A 165 18.51 15.65 6.22
CA ALA A 165 19.20 15.60 7.51
C ALA A 165 20.70 15.93 7.40
N ALA A 166 21.26 15.94 6.18
CA ALA A 166 22.63 16.31 5.87
C ALA A 166 22.74 17.80 5.56
#